data_AF-A0A644VQC9-F1
#
_entry.id   AF-A0A644VQC9-F1
#
_cell.length_a   1.000
_cell.length_b   1.000
_cell.length_c   1.000
_cell.angle_alpha   90.00
_cell.angle_beta   90.00
_cell.angle_gamma   90.00
#
_symmetry.space_group_name_H-M   'P 1'
#
loop_
_entity.id
_entity.type
_entity.pdbx_description
1 polymer ?
#
loop_
_entity_poly.entity_id
_entity_poly.type
_entity_poly.pdbx_seq_one_letter_code
_entity_poly.pdbx_strand_id
1 'polypeptide(L)' 'MKDWILDVIIGVSAIILFAVLLLALPQVLPAAYGYVAAFLIFVAYLTTAGLTLIKNSIKK' A
#
# COMPACT_ATOMS: atom_id res chain seq x y z
N MET A 1 -5.62 3.96 22.04
CA MET A 1 -4.77 2.75 22.00
C MET A 1 -5.07 1.80 20.84
N LYS A 2 -6.26 1.77 20.22
CA LYS A 2 -6.57 0.83 19.12
C LYS A 2 -6.28 1.39 17.73
N ASP A 3 -6.38 2.71 17.56
CA ASP A 3 -6.20 3.39 16.27
C ASP A 3 -4.73 3.38 15.80
N TRP A 4 -3.77 3.57 16.72
CA TRP A 4 -2.34 3.52 16.38
C TRP A 4 -1.87 2.14 15.89
N ILE A 5 -2.54 1.06 16.32
CA ILE A 5 -2.22 -0.31 15.89
C ILE A 5 -2.71 -0.52 14.45
N LEU A 6 -3.85 0.06 14.09
CA LEU A 6 -4.34 0.03 12.72
C LEU A 6 -3.41 0.78 11.77
N ASP A 7 -2.91 1.95 12.19
CA ASP A 7 -1.93 2.72 11.41
C ASP A 7 -0.64 1.92 11.18
N VAL A 8 -0.12 1.27 12.23
CA VAL A 8 1.09 0.44 12.15
C VAL A 8 0.87 -0.78 11.25
N ILE A 9 -0.28 -1.47 11.39
CA ILE A 9 -0.61 -2.63 10.54
C ILE A 9 -0.68 -2.22 9.07
N ILE A 10 -1.34 -1.11 8.76
CA ILE A 10 -1.46 -0.58 7.40
C ILE A 10 -0.09 -0.20 6.83
N GLY A 11 0.77 0.42 7.63
CA GLY A 11 2.14 0.74 7.21
C GLY A 11 2.96 -0.51 6.89
N VAL A 12 2.94 -1.49 7.80
CA VAL A 12 3.68 -2.76 7.62
C VAL A 12 3.12 -3.55 6.43
N SER A 13 1.79 -3.64 6.28
CA SER A 13 1.18 -4.33 5.14
C SER A 13 1.49 -3.63 3.81
N ALA A 14 1.57 -2.30 3.78
CA ALA A 14 1.96 -1.56 2.58
C ALA A 14 3.39 -1.90 2.14
N ILE A 15 4.33 -1.99 3.08
CA ILE A 15 5.73 -2.34 2.79
C ILE A 15 5.82 -3.77 2.24
N ILE A 16 5.13 -4.72 2.87
CA ILE A 16 5.10 -6.11 2.41
C ILE A 16 4.49 -6.20 1.00
N LEU A 17 3.34 -5.54 0.79
CA LEU A 17 2.68 -5.48 -0.52
C LEU A 17 3.62 -4.93 -1.58
N PHE A 18 4.33 -3.84 -1.27
CA PHE A 18 5.24 -3.21 -2.22
C PHE A 18 6.42 -4.10 -2.58
N ALA A 19 7.02 -4.77 -1.59
CA ALA A 19 8.10 -5.72 -1.82
C ALA A 19 7.65 -6.88 -2.72
N VAL A 20 6.46 -7.43 -2.48
CA VAL A 20 5.87 -8.47 -3.31
C VAL A 20 5.63 -7.97 -4.73
N LEU A 21 5.07 -6.77 -4.89
CA LEU A 21 4.83 -6.17 -6.21
C LEU A 21 6.14 -5.94 -6.98
N LEU A 22 7.19 -5.44 -6.33
CA LEU A 22 8.50 -5.24 -6.95
C LEU A 22 9.15 -6.54 -7.42
N LEU A 23 8.92 -7.65 -6.72
CA LEU A 23 9.46 -8.96 -7.11
C LEU A 23 8.61 -9.66 -8.17
N ALA A 24 7.27 -9.56 -8.06
CA ALA A 24 6.34 -10.32 -8.89
C ALA A 24 6.03 -9.65 -10.24
N LEU A 25 5.83 -8.33 -10.28
CA LEU A 25 5.42 -7.64 -11.50
C LEU A 25 6.44 -7.72 -12.64
N PRO A 26 7.75 -7.59 -12.40
CA PRO A 26 8.76 -7.75 -13.46
C PRO A 26 8.84 -9.18 -14.02
N GLN A 27 8.20 -10.18 -13.38
CA GLN A 27 8.14 -11.54 -13.92
C GLN A 27 7.02 -11.72 -14.96
N VAL A 28 6.01 -10.85 -14.94
CA VAL A 28 4.85 -10.90 -15.85
C VAL A 28 4.83 -9.78 -16.87
N LEU A 29 5.52 -8.66 -16.59
CA LEU A 29 5.63 -7.48 -17.44
C LEU A 29 7.09 -7.13 -17.69
N PRO A 30 7.42 -6.47 -18.82
CA PRO A 30 8.77 -5.96 -19.03
C PRO A 30 9.17 -5.07 -17.86
N ALA A 31 10.40 -5.22 -17.37
CA ALA A 31 10.87 -4.60 -16.13
C ALA A 31 10.57 -3.08 -16.04
N ALA A 32 10.75 -2.36 -17.16
CA ALA A 32 10.43 -0.94 -17.25
C ALA A 32 8.97 -0.60 -16.88
N TYR A 33 8.01 -1.43 -17.31
CA TYR A 33 6.60 -1.25 -16.98
C TYR A 33 6.22 -1.90 -15.64
N GLY A 34 6.87 -3.01 -15.27
CA GLY A 34 6.61 -3.74 -14.03
C GLY A 34 6.85 -2.90 -12.78
N TYR A 35 7.98 -2.17 -12.71
CA TYR A 35 8.28 -1.30 -11.57
C TYR A 35 7.34 -0.10 -11.48
N VAL A 36 6.99 0.49 -12.63
CA VAL A 36 6.05 1.62 -12.69
C VAL A 36 4.66 1.17 -12.24
N ALA A 37 4.18 0.01 -12.71
CA ALA A 37 2.92 -0.57 -12.26
C ALA A 37 2.93 -0.88 -10.76
N ALA A 38 4.03 -1.43 -10.23
CA ALA A 38 4.18 -1.72 -8.80
C ALA A 38 4.06 -0.44 -7.96
N PHE A 39 4.71 0.64 -8.41
CA PHE A 39 4.63 1.95 -7.78
C PHE A 39 3.21 2.52 -7.81
N LEU A 40 2.53 2.47 -8.96
CA LEU A 40 1.16 2.98 -9.09
C LEU A 40 0.18 2.22 -8.19
N ILE A 41 0.27 0.89 -8.13
CA ILE A 41 -0.57 0.06 -7.26
C ILE A 41 -0.29 0.38 -5.78
N PHE A 42 0.97 0.57 -5.41
CA PHE A 42 1.35 0.95 -4.05
C PHE A 42 0.79 2.31 -3.64
N VAL A 43 0.89 3.32 -4.51
CA VAL A 43 0.33 4.66 -4.25
C VAL A 43 -1.19 4.59 -4.12
N ALA A 44 -1.87 3.83 -4.99
CA ALA A 44 -3.31 3.64 -4.90
C ALA A 44 -3.73 2.96 -3.58
N TYR A 45 -2.98 1.94 -3.15
CA TYR A 45 -3.18 1.28 -1.87
C TYR A 45 -3.01 2.25 -0.68
N LEU A 46 -1.91 3.00 -0.63
CA LEU A 46 -1.69 3.98 0.44
C LEU A 46 -2.76 5.08 0.45
N THR A 47 -3.20 5.52 -0.73
CA THR A 47 -4.25 6.54 -0.83
C THR A 47 -5.56 6.04 -0.25
N THR A 48 -5.97 4.82 -0.60
CA THR A 48 -7.22 4.21 -0.08
C THR A 48 -7.13 3.88 1.41
N ALA A 49 -5.98 3.37 1.86
CA ALA A 49 -5.75 3.09 3.27
C ALA A 49 -5.72 4.37 4.13
N GLY A 50 -5.01 5.40 3.66
CA GLY A 50 -4.98 6.72 4.31
C GLY A 50 -6.36 7.38 4.38
N LEU A 51 -7.16 7.29 3.31
CA LEU A 51 -8.54 7.81 3.31
C LEU A 51 -9.43 7.09 4.34
N THR A 52 -9.21 5.78 4.51
CA THR A 52 -9.95 4.96 5.47
C THR A 52 -9.59 5.33 6.91
N LEU A 53 -8.31 5.58 7.18
CA LEU A 53 -7.83 6.06 8.48
C LEU A 53 -8.40 7.44 8.82
N ILE A 54 -8.36 8.39 7.87
CA ILE A 54 -8.93 9.73 8.06
C ILE A 54 -10.44 9.63 8.35
N LYS A 55 -11.19 8.85 7.57
CA LYS A 55 -12.63 8.64 7.82
C LYS A 55 -12.91 8.05 9.20
N ASN A 56 -12.11 7.07 9.64
CA ASN A 56 -12.27 6.49 10.97
C ASN A 56 -11.92 7.47 12.09
N SER A 57 -10.96 8.37 11.85
CA SER A 57 -10.61 9.43 12.81
C SER A 57 -11.70 10.50 12.94
N ILE A 58 -12.47 10.79 11.88
CA ILE A 58 -13.55 11.81 11.89
C ILE A 58 -14.85 11.27 12.51
N LYS A 59 -15.09 9.96 12.44
CA LYS A 59 -16.29 9.32 13.00
C LYS A 59 -16.25 9.13 14.52
N LYS A 60 -15.14 9.46 15.17
CA LYS A 60 -14.89 9.26 16.59
C LYS A 60 -15.11 10.54 17.36
#